data_AF-A0A327LNN1-F1
#
_entry.id   AF-A0A327LNN1-F1
#
_cell.length_a   1.000
_cell.length_b   1.000
_cell.length_c   1.000
_cell.angle_alpha   90.00
_cell.angle_beta   90.00
_cell.angle_gamma   90.00
#
_symmetry.space_group_name_H-M   'P 1'
#
loop_
_entity.id
_entity.type
_entity.pdbx_description
1 polymer ?
#
loop_
_entity_poly.entity_id
_entity_poly.type
_entity_poly.pdbx_seq_one_letter_code
_entity_poly.pdbx_strand_id
1 'polypeptide(L)'
;MADKTNWGAAPYDIHPKEGKTSRVVVTGRDRWALEALIAAGPNGCTPIETPGPRWSGYVHNLRKLGVPIETVTEAHDGPFAGTHARYILRARVTRSEGHMA
;
A
#
# COMPACT_ATOMS: atom_id res chain seq x y z
N MET A 1 20.25 1.06 10.92
CA MET A 1 19.33 0.56 11.97
C MET A 1 17.96 1.11 11.64
N ALA A 2 16.93 0.26 11.47
CA ALA A 2 15.60 0.72 11.09
C ALA A 2 15.08 1.72 12.13
N ASP A 3 14.88 2.97 11.70
CA ASP A 3 14.23 3.99 12.50
C ASP A 3 12.81 3.48 12.79
N LYS A 4 12.55 3.16 14.06
CA LYS A 4 11.29 2.55 14.52
C LYS A 4 10.23 3.64 14.66
N THR A 5 9.99 4.38 13.59
CA THR A 5 8.90 5.35 13.52
C THR A 5 7.60 4.63 13.87
N ASN A 6 6.85 5.17 14.84
CA ASN A 6 5.63 4.60 15.39
C ASN A 6 4.69 4.05 14.30
N TRP A 7 4.63 2.71 14.17
CA TRP A 7 3.75 1.96 13.25
C TRP A 7 2.42 1.58 13.92
N GLY A 8 2.00 2.31 14.96
CA GLY A 8 0.69 2.13 15.58
C GLY A 8 -0.47 2.35 14.61
N ALA A 9 -1.66 2.02 15.08
CA ALA A 9 -2.90 2.22 14.34
C ALA A 9 -3.04 3.68 13.91
N ALA A 10 -3.33 3.91 12.63
CA ALA A 10 -3.58 5.22 12.08
C ALA A 10 -4.82 5.18 11.15
N PRO A 11 -5.72 6.17 11.24
CA PRO A 11 -6.87 6.27 10.36
C PRO A 11 -6.49 6.89 9.01
N TYR A 12 -7.12 6.39 7.95
CA TYR A 12 -6.99 6.90 6.58
C TYR A 12 -8.35 7.01 5.92
N ASP A 13 -8.54 8.08 5.17
CA ASP A 13 -9.69 8.25 4.28
C ASP A 13 -9.32 7.82 2.86
N ILE A 14 -10.14 6.95 2.29
CA ILE A 14 -10.01 6.42 0.93
C ILE A 14 -11.02 7.16 0.06
N HIS A 15 -10.52 7.91 -0.91
CA HIS A 15 -11.31 8.65 -1.88
C HIS A 15 -11.20 7.93 -3.23
N PRO A 16 -12.13 7.00 -3.53
CA PRO A 16 -12.15 6.30 -4.81
C PRO A 16 -12.48 7.29 -5.95
N LYS A 17 -12.16 6.91 -7.19
CA LYS A 17 -12.52 7.71 -8.38
C LYS A 17 -14.04 7.86 -8.52
N GLU A 18 -14.78 6.84 -8.11
CA GLU A 18 -16.24 6.79 -8.13
C GLU A 18 -16.73 6.14 -6.84
N GLY A 19 -17.85 6.63 -6.32
CA GLY A 19 -18.46 6.13 -5.09
C GLY A 19 -18.15 6.96 -3.85
N LYS A 20 -18.46 6.39 -2.68
CA LYS A 20 -18.40 7.09 -1.38
C LYS A 20 -17.02 6.94 -0.75
N THR A 21 -16.51 8.03 -0.16
CA THR A 21 -15.32 8.01 0.71
C THR A 21 -15.55 7.06 1.89
N SER A 22 -14.56 6.22 2.17
CA SER A 22 -14.56 5.30 3.31
C SER A 22 -13.35 5.54 4.21
N ARG A 23 -13.45 5.13 5.47
CA ARG A 23 -12.36 5.25 6.45
C ARG A 23 -11.90 3.87 6.89
N VAL A 24 -10.57 3.70 6.96
CA VAL A 24 -9.92 2.48 7.44
C VAL A 24 -8.90 2.81 8.52
N VAL A 25 -8.66 1.87 9.42
CA VAL A 25 -7.57 1.94 10.40
C VAL A 25 -6.57 0.85 10.06
N VAL A 26 -5.31 1.24 9.90
CA VAL A 26 -4.22 0.34 9.52
C VAL A 26 -3.04 0.52 10.46
N THR A 27 -2.33 -0.57 10.69
CA THR A 27 -1.22 -0.65 11.65
C THR A 27 -0.09 -1.52 11.11
N GLY A 28 1.07 -1.46 11.76
CA GLY A 28 2.20 -2.34 11.48
C GLY A 28 2.65 -2.31 10.02
N ARG A 29 2.84 -3.51 9.44
CA ARG A 29 3.34 -3.64 8.07
C ARG A 29 2.30 -3.34 6.99
N ASP A 30 1.02 -3.48 7.29
CA ASP A 30 -0.05 -3.08 6.37
C ASP A 30 -0.09 -1.56 6.24
N ARG A 31 0.12 -0.84 7.36
CA ARG A 31 0.30 0.62 7.34
C ARG A 31 1.52 1.04 6.54
N TRP A 32 2.67 0.41 6.78
CA TRP A 32 3.90 0.68 6.01
C TRP A 32 3.66 0.49 4.50
N ALA A 33 3.00 -0.61 4.11
CA ALA A 33 2.70 -0.87 2.70
C ALA A 33 1.74 0.17 2.10
N LEU A 34 0.72 0.60 2.85
CA LEU A 34 -0.18 1.67 2.41
C LEU A 34 0.56 3.01 2.23
N GLU A 35 1.40 3.40 3.19
CA GLU A 35 2.19 4.63 3.10
C GLU A 35 3.18 4.59 1.93
N ALA A 36 3.80 3.44 1.66
CA ALA A 36 4.66 3.24 0.49
C ALA A 36 3.87 3.38 -0.83
N LEU A 37 2.66 2.82 -0.91
CA LEU A 37 1.78 2.97 -2.07
C LEU A 37 1.32 4.43 -2.27
N ILE A 38 1.03 5.15 -1.18
CA ILE A 38 0.71 6.58 -1.22
C ILE A 38 1.90 7.37 -1.78
N ALA A 39 3.10 7.11 -1.28
CA ALA A 39 4.32 7.78 -1.72
C ALA A 39 4.68 7.49 -3.18
N ALA A 40 4.48 6.25 -3.63
CA ALA A 40 4.70 5.84 -5.02
C ALA A 40 3.67 6.46 -6.00
N GLY A 41 2.48 6.79 -5.51
CA GLY A 41 1.43 7.41 -6.30
C GLY A 41 1.01 6.56 -7.51
N PRO A 42 0.80 7.17 -8.69
CA PRO A 42 0.31 6.45 -9.88
C PRO A 42 1.32 5.45 -10.45
N ASN A 43 2.62 5.58 -10.12
CA ASN A 43 3.66 4.65 -10.56
C ASN A 43 3.60 3.32 -9.82
N GLY A 44 2.94 3.27 -8.66
CA GLY A 44 2.91 2.08 -7.82
C GLY A 44 4.28 1.61 -7.35
N CYS A 45 4.32 0.50 -6.65
CA CYS A 45 5.55 -0.07 -6.11
C CYS A 45 5.71 -1.54 -6.47
N THR A 46 6.95 -1.94 -6.75
CA THR A 46 7.37 -3.34 -6.87
C THR A 46 8.24 -3.73 -5.68
N PRO A 47 8.22 -5.00 -5.22
CA PRO A 47 9.16 -5.50 -4.22
C PRO A 47 10.64 -5.28 -4.56
N ILE A 48 10.97 -5.04 -5.84
CA ILE A 48 12.34 -4.75 -6.30
C ILE A 48 12.75 -3.33 -5.87
N GLU A 49 11.91 -2.33 -6.14
CA GLU A 49 12.17 -0.90 -5.85
C GLU A 49 11.88 -0.54 -4.39
N THR A 50 10.94 -1.25 -3.76
CA THR A 50 10.55 -1.04 -2.36
C THR A 50 10.58 -2.37 -1.60
N PRO A 51 11.76 -2.84 -1.14
CA PRO A 51 11.88 -4.16 -0.53
C PRO A 51 11.04 -4.31 0.75
N GLY A 52 10.30 -5.41 0.84
CA GLY A 52 9.48 -5.77 1.99
C GLY A 52 9.22 -7.28 2.03
N PRO A 53 9.12 -7.91 3.22
CA PRO A 53 9.18 -9.37 3.30
C PRO A 53 7.94 -10.08 2.76
N ARG A 54 6.76 -9.42 2.71
CA ARG A 54 5.49 -10.04 2.26
C ARG A 54 4.52 -9.06 1.61
N TRP A 55 4.92 -8.43 0.49
CA TRP A 55 4.06 -7.48 -0.23
C TRP A 55 2.66 -8.03 -0.58
N SER A 56 2.58 -9.23 -1.14
CA SER A 56 1.31 -9.86 -1.50
C SER A 56 0.37 -10.02 -0.31
N GLY A 57 0.91 -10.34 0.88
CA GLY A 57 0.16 -10.45 2.12
C GLY A 57 -0.40 -9.09 2.59
N TYR A 58 0.43 -8.04 2.57
CA TYR A 58 0.00 -6.70 2.98
C TYR A 58 -1.08 -6.15 2.04
N VAL A 59 -0.89 -6.31 0.73
CA VAL A 59 -1.87 -5.89 -0.27
C VAL A 59 -3.17 -6.67 -0.14
N HIS A 60 -3.11 -7.97 0.15
CA HIS A 60 -4.30 -8.78 0.43
C HIS A 60 -5.09 -8.25 1.62
N ASN A 61 -4.42 -7.93 2.73
CA ASN A 61 -5.06 -7.36 3.91
C ASN A 61 -5.67 -5.98 3.62
N LEU A 62 -4.94 -5.11 2.92
CA LEU A 62 -5.43 -3.78 2.53
C LEU A 62 -6.67 -3.86 1.62
N ARG A 63 -6.69 -4.80 0.68
CA ARG A 63 -7.87 -5.06 -0.17
C ARG A 63 -9.08 -5.52 0.65
N LYS A 64 -8.88 -6.37 1.66
CA LYS A 64 -9.96 -6.78 2.59
C LYS A 64 -10.53 -5.60 3.39
N LEU A 65 -9.72 -4.58 3.65
CA LEU A 65 -10.17 -3.33 4.28
C LEU A 65 -10.85 -2.37 3.28
N GLY A 66 -10.91 -2.71 1.99
CA GLY A 66 -11.53 -1.89 0.95
C GLY A 66 -10.58 -0.88 0.29
N VAL A 67 -9.26 -0.99 0.49
CA VAL A 67 -8.29 -0.17 -0.24
C VAL A 67 -8.20 -0.66 -1.69
N PRO A 68 -8.50 0.17 -2.70
CA PRO A 68 -8.48 -0.24 -4.09
C PRO A 68 -7.04 -0.26 -4.62
N ILE A 69 -6.46 -1.45 -4.66
CA ILE A 69 -5.09 -1.69 -5.15
C ILE A 69 -5.14 -2.64 -6.34
N GLU A 70 -4.58 -2.23 -7.46
CA GLU A 70 -4.39 -3.07 -8.64
C GLU A 70 -3.04 -3.80 -8.58
N THR A 71 -2.97 -5.00 -9.14
CA THR A 71 -1.70 -5.69 -9.40
C THR A 71 -1.49 -5.74 -10.90
N VAL A 72 -0.40 -5.13 -11.36
CA VAL A 72 0.11 -5.25 -12.72
C VAL A 72 1.27 -6.24 -12.70
N THR A 73 1.28 -7.17 -13.65
CA THR A 73 2.39 -8.11 -13.83
C THR A 73 3.43 -7.46 -14.75
N GLU A 74 4.64 -7.26 -14.23
CA GLU A 74 5.77 -6.71 -15.00
C GLU A 74 6.80 -7.80 -15.26
N ALA A 75 7.22 -7.93 -16.51
CA ALA A 75 8.36 -8.76 -16.87
C ALA A 75 9.67 -8.04 -16.48
N HIS A 76 10.68 -8.82 -16.10
CA HIS A 76 12.04 -8.32 -15.94
C HIS A 76 13.04 -9.25 -16.62
N ASP A 77 14.07 -8.65 -17.20
CA ASP A 77 15.12 -9.34 -17.94
C ASP A 77 16.32 -9.73 -17.04
N GLY A 78 17.30 -10.40 -17.64
CA GLY A 78 18.57 -10.80 -17.01
C GLY A 78 18.70 -12.31 -16.82
N PRO A 79 19.77 -12.77 -16.16
CA PRO A 79 20.05 -14.20 -15.95
C PRO A 79 18.96 -14.97 -15.19
N PHE A 80 18.12 -14.24 -14.45
CA PHE A 80 16.99 -14.76 -13.69
C PHE A 80 15.69 -14.09 -14.14
N ALA A 81 15.47 -14.03 -15.45
CA ALA A 81 14.28 -13.40 -16.04
C ALA A 81 12.99 -14.05 -15.51
N GLY A 82 11.95 -13.23 -15.36
CA GLY A 82 10.68 -13.65 -14.80
C GLY A 82 9.68 -12.51 -14.78
N THR A 83 8.65 -12.65 -13.94
CA THR A 83 7.66 -11.59 -13.73
C THR A 83 7.52 -11.28 -12.25
N HIS A 84 7.24 -10.02 -11.94
CA HIS A 84 6.91 -9.59 -10.59
C HIS A 84 5.68 -8.68 -10.58
N ALA A 85 5.12 -8.49 -9.39
CA ALA A 85 3.97 -7.62 -9.22
C ALA A 85 4.41 -6.16 -9.03
N ARG A 86 3.77 -5.24 -9.75
CA ARG A 86 3.67 -3.82 -9.40
C ARG A 86 2.29 -3.56 -8.82
N TYR A 87 2.26 -3.00 -7.62
CA TYR A 87 1.01 -2.67 -6.92
C TYR A 87 0.72 -1.19 -7.08
N ILE A 88 -0.48 -0.85 -7.58
CA ILE A 88 -0.87 0.53 -7.88
C ILE A 88 -2.10 0.89 -7.07
N LEU A 89 -2.02 1.97 -6.31
CA LEU A 89 -3.15 2.51 -5.58
C LEU A 89 -4.11 3.22 -6.55
N ARG A 90 -5.36 2.78 -6.62
CA ARG A 90 -6.40 3.30 -7.54
C ARG A 90 -7.37 4.28 -6.88
N ALA A 91 -6.98 4.83 -5.73
CA ALA A 91 -7.70 5.88 -5.03
C ALA A 91 -6.72 6.93 -4.49
N ARG A 92 -7.23 8.13 -4.22
CA ARG A 92 -6.49 9.07 -3.36
C ARG A 92 -6.70 8.61 -1.93
N VAL A 93 -5.62 8.42 -1.18
CA VAL A 93 -5.69 8.07 0.24
C VAL A 93 -4.98 9.16 1.04
N THR A 94 -5.64 9.65 2.08
CA THR A 94 -5.11 10.70 2.97
C THR A 94 -5.15 10.22 4.40
N ARG A 95 -4.09 10.48 5.16
CA ARG A 95 -4.12 10.24 6.61
C ARG A 95 -5.19 11.15 7.21
N SER A 96 -6.09 10.57 7.98
CA SER A 96 -7.13 11.34 8.66
C SER A 96 -6.57 11.92 9.95
N GLU A 97 -6.94 13.15 10.27
CA GLU A 97 -6.74 13.65 11.63
C GLU A 97 -7.78 12.99 12.54
N GLY A 98 -7.29 12.32 13.58
CA GLY A 98 -8.11 11.58 14.51
C GLY A 98 -7.24 11.00 15.61
N HIS A 99 -7.17 11.72 16.73
CA HIS A 99 -6.73 11.16 18.00
C HIS A 99 -7.76 10.09 18.37
N MET A 100 -7.36 8.82 18.40
CA MET A 100 -8.20 7.79 19.03
C MET A 100 -8.24 8.14 20.52
N ALA A 101 -9.42 8.55 20.99
CA ALA A 101 -9.68 8.78 22.41
C ALA A 101 -9.55 7.46 23.20
#